data_AF-A0A2T0R3W8-F1
#
_entry.id   AF-A0A2T0R3W8-F1
#
_cell.length_a   1.000
_cell.length_b   1.000
_cell.length_c   1.000
_cell.angle_alpha   90.00
_cell.angle_beta   90.00
_cell.angle_gamma   90.00
#
_symmetry.space_group_name_H-M   'P 1'
#
loop_
_entity.id
_entity.type
_entity.pdbx_description
1 polymer ?
#
loop_
_entity_poly.entity_id
_entity_poly.type
_entity_poly.pdbx_seq_one_letter_code
_entity_poly.pdbx_strand_id
1 'polypeptide(L)'
;MKPLHQVLRDLELAAHRGTLTPSFLDSYARRNGEGVLSLYGLAARHGLPVAAEEGRNDQLGEHREWHAHVDASAVERDLDARSAAVVRAAHAAVEDDGRPAVLRKPTRNSFYPVKRAG
;
A
#
# COMPACT_ATOMS: atom_id res chain seq x y z
N MET A 1 -30.36 4.93 -7.95
CA MET A 1 -30.18 3.55 -7.48
C MET A 1 -31.39 2.72 -7.85
N LYS A 2 -31.16 1.62 -8.56
CA LYS A 2 -32.22 0.70 -8.96
C LYS A 2 -32.53 -0.28 -7.82
N PRO A 3 -33.73 -0.89 -7.80
CA PRO A 3 -33.99 -2.03 -6.93
C PRO A 3 -33.00 -3.17 -7.20
N LEU A 4 -32.52 -3.83 -6.14
CA LEU A 4 -31.50 -4.89 -6.22
C LEU A 4 -31.85 -6.00 -7.23
N HIS A 5 -33.11 -6.43 -7.27
CA HIS A 5 -33.57 -7.48 -8.19
C HIS A 5 -33.44 -7.07 -9.66
N GLN A 6 -33.58 -5.79 -9.99
CA GLN A 6 -33.39 -5.28 -11.36
C GLN A 6 -31.90 -5.25 -11.70
N VAL A 7 -31.06 -4.84 -10.75
CA VAL A 7 -29.59 -4.87 -10.93
C VAL A 7 -29.11 -6.29 -11.19
N LEU A 8 -29.57 -7.26 -10.40
CA LEU A 8 -29.22 -8.67 -10.59
C LEU A 8 -29.65 -9.18 -11.97
N ARG A 9 -30.89 -8.93 -12.37
CA ARG A 9 -31.39 -9.34 -13.68
C ARG A 9 -30.59 -8.73 -14.84
N ASP A 10 -30.20 -7.46 -14.72
CA ASP A 10 -29.38 -6.77 -15.72
C ASP A 10 -27.98 -7.38 -15.82
N LEU A 11 -27.38 -7.76 -14.68
CA LEU A 11 -26.08 -8.44 -14.61
C LEU A 11 -26.14 -9.88 -15.17
N GLU A 12 -27.18 -10.64 -14.84
CA GLU A 12 -27.43 -11.98 -15.38
C GLU A 12 -27.59 -11.94 -16.91
N LEU A 13 -28.35 -10.96 -17.42
CA LEU A 13 -28.53 -10.76 -18.85
C LEU A 13 -27.20 -10.42 -19.54
N ALA A 14 -26.37 -9.56 -18.92
CA ALA A 14 -25.06 -9.22 -19.45
C ALA A 14 -24.10 -10.43 -19.42
N ALA A 15 -24.13 -11.23 -18.35
CA ALA A 15 -23.33 -12.46 -18.23
C ALA A 15 -23.72 -13.49 -19.29
N HIS A 16 -25.01 -13.74 -19.47
CA HIS A 16 -25.51 -14.65 -20.51
C HIS A 16 -25.16 -14.22 -21.92
N ARG A 17 -25.02 -12.90 -22.16
CA ARG A 17 -24.58 -12.35 -23.45
C ARG A 17 -23.07 -12.32 -23.62
N GLY A 18 -22.29 -12.69 -22.60
CA GLY A 18 -20.83 -12.56 -22.60
C GLY A 18 -20.35 -11.10 -22.62
N THR A 19 -21.22 -10.14 -22.27
CA THR A 19 -20.90 -8.70 -22.28
C THR A 19 -20.66 -8.15 -20.88
N LEU A 20 -20.63 -9.01 -19.86
CA LEU A 20 -20.32 -8.62 -18.48
C LEU A 20 -18.80 -8.42 -18.36
N THR A 21 -18.34 -7.20 -18.60
CA THR A 21 -16.92 -6.80 -18.51
C THR A 21 -16.72 -5.71 -17.44
N PRO A 22 -15.48 -5.44 -17.00
CA PRO A 22 -15.14 -4.30 -16.15
C PRO A 22 -15.70 -2.97 -16.68
N SER A 23 -15.52 -2.68 -17.98
CA SER A 23 -16.05 -1.46 -18.60
C SER A 23 -17.58 -1.40 -18.59
N PHE A 24 -18.27 -2.55 -18.69
CA PHE A 24 -19.72 -2.61 -18.52
C PHE A 24 -20.11 -2.20 -17.09
N LEU A 25 -19.44 -2.77 -16.08
CA LEU A 25 -19.71 -2.47 -14.67
C LEU A 25 -19.48 -0.98 -14.34
N ASP A 26 -18.41 -0.38 -14.85
CA ASP A 26 -18.12 1.05 -14.67
C ASP A 26 -19.20 1.93 -15.31
N SER A 27 -19.57 1.61 -16.55
CA SER A 27 -20.62 2.34 -17.27
C SER A 27 -21.96 2.19 -16.57
N TYR A 28 -22.26 1.00 -16.07
CA TYR A 28 -23.50 0.68 -15.37
C TYR A 28 -23.57 1.40 -14.01
N ALA A 29 -22.49 1.37 -13.24
CA ALA A 29 -22.33 2.08 -11.98
C ALA A 29 -22.56 3.59 -12.16
N ARG A 30 -21.87 4.19 -13.13
CA ARG A 30 -21.98 5.63 -13.43
C ARG A 30 -23.39 6.04 -13.85
N ARG A 31 -24.08 5.22 -14.65
CA ARG A 31 -25.44 5.52 -15.15
C ARG A 31 -26.52 5.40 -14.07
N ASN A 32 -26.36 4.45 -13.14
CA ASN A 32 -27.40 4.12 -12.17
C ASN A 32 -27.12 4.63 -10.74
N GLY A 33 -25.91 5.19 -10.52
CA GLY A 33 -25.43 5.64 -9.22
C GLY A 33 -25.11 4.49 -8.28
N GLU A 34 -24.61 3.37 -8.82
CA GLU A 34 -24.23 2.18 -8.05
C GLU A 34 -22.71 2.17 -7.78
N GLY A 35 -22.27 1.46 -6.75
CA GLY A 35 -20.84 1.26 -6.48
C GLY A 35 -20.25 0.15 -7.34
N VAL A 36 -19.15 0.41 -8.05
CA VAL A 36 -18.46 -0.59 -8.90
C VAL A 36 -18.06 -1.83 -8.09
N LEU A 37 -17.44 -1.64 -6.92
CA LEU A 37 -17.06 -2.76 -6.02
C LEU A 37 -18.28 -3.57 -5.55
N SER A 38 -19.41 -2.89 -5.29
CA SER A 38 -20.65 -3.57 -4.91
C SER A 38 -21.19 -4.44 -6.04
N LEU A 39 -21.04 -4.01 -7.30
CA LEU A 39 -21.44 -4.80 -8.47
C LEU A 39 -20.52 -6.01 -8.67
N TYR A 40 -19.21 -5.86 -8.44
CA TYR A 40 -18.27 -6.99 -8.46
C TYR A 40 -18.61 -8.02 -7.37
N GLY A 41 -18.81 -7.57 -6.13
CA GLY A 41 -19.20 -8.46 -5.03
C GLY A 41 -20.55 -9.15 -5.27
N LEU A 42 -21.49 -8.45 -5.90
CA LEU A 42 -22.77 -9.01 -6.31
C LEU A 42 -22.61 -10.07 -7.41
N ALA A 43 -21.79 -9.79 -8.43
CA ALA A 43 -21.50 -10.76 -9.49
C ALA A 43 -20.79 -12.01 -8.92
N ALA A 44 -19.77 -11.83 -8.08
CA ALA A 44 -19.04 -12.93 -7.43
C ALA A 44 -19.96 -13.79 -6.56
N ARG A 45 -20.79 -13.17 -5.71
CA ARG A 45 -21.73 -13.88 -4.84
C ARG A 45 -22.75 -14.73 -5.60
N HIS A 46 -23.13 -14.31 -6.80
CA HIS A 46 -24.09 -15.00 -7.66
C HIS A 46 -23.44 -15.87 -8.74
N GLY A 47 -22.11 -16.04 -8.72
CA GLY A 47 -21.39 -16.87 -9.67
C GLY A 47 -21.45 -16.35 -11.11
N LEU A 48 -21.60 -15.04 -11.30
CA LEU A 48 -21.62 -14.39 -12.61
C LEU A 48 -20.17 -14.05 -13.01
N PRO A 49 -19.58 -14.75 -14.00
CA PRO A 49 -18.20 -14.49 -14.39
C PRO A 49 -18.11 -13.15 -15.11
N VAL A 50 -17.34 -12.23 -14.55
CA VAL A 50 -16.96 -10.99 -15.22
C VAL A 50 -15.80 -11.30 -16.15
N ALA A 51 -15.99 -11.07 -17.45
CA ALA A 51 -15.01 -11.37 -18.48
C ALA A 51 -13.77 -10.48 -18.34
N ALA A 52 -12.60 -11.04 -18.66
CA ALA A 52 -11.37 -10.29 -18.62
C ALA A 52 -11.29 -9.24 -19.73
N GLU A 53 -10.75 -8.08 -19.38
CA GLU A 53 -10.53 -6.98 -20.32
C GLU A 53 -9.05 -6.63 -20.33
N GLU A 54 -8.47 -6.55 -21.54
CA GLU A 54 -7.03 -6.31 -21.72
C GLU A 54 -6.62 -4.97 -21.11
N GLY A 55 -5.55 -4.97 -20.32
CA GLY A 55 -5.09 -3.79 -19.60
C GLY A 55 -5.83 -3.49 -18.28
N ARG A 56 -6.81 -4.32 -17.87
CA ARG A 56 -7.51 -4.17 -16.58
C ARG A 56 -7.34 -5.37 -15.66
N ASN A 57 -6.89 -5.07 -14.44
CA ASN A 57 -6.57 -6.04 -13.39
C ASN A 57 -7.59 -6.07 -12.25
N ASP A 58 -8.73 -5.39 -12.38
CA ASP A 58 -9.71 -5.21 -11.30
C ASP A 58 -10.33 -6.54 -10.82
N GLN A 59 -10.41 -7.50 -11.74
CA GLN A 59 -10.85 -8.89 -11.55
C GLN A 59 -9.85 -9.77 -10.78
N LEU A 60 -8.60 -9.34 -10.56
CA LEU A 60 -7.57 -10.12 -9.84
C LEU A 60 -7.69 -10.02 -8.31
N GLY A 61 -8.72 -9.35 -7.80
CA GLY A 61 -8.84 -8.94 -6.40
C GLY A 61 -9.04 -10.05 -5.36
N GLU A 62 -9.44 -11.27 -5.72
CA GLU A 62 -9.77 -12.30 -4.72
C GLU A 62 -8.81 -13.50 -4.64
N HIS A 63 -7.92 -13.71 -5.61
CA HIS A 63 -7.06 -14.92 -5.66
C HIS A 63 -5.57 -14.71 -5.86
N ARG A 64 -5.08 -13.46 -5.83
CA ARG A 64 -3.65 -13.23 -5.60
C ARG A 64 -3.48 -12.82 -4.16
N GLU A 65 -3.23 -13.81 -3.31
CA GLU A 65 -2.32 -13.58 -2.19
C GLU A 65 -1.09 -12.90 -2.80
N TRP A 66 -0.99 -11.59 -2.60
CA TRP A 66 0.20 -10.84 -2.93
C TRP A 66 1.26 -11.38 -1.97
N HIS A 67 1.91 -12.48 -2.37
CA HIS A 67 3.14 -12.93 -1.77
C HIS A 67 4.19 -11.92 -2.20
N ALA A 68 4.18 -10.75 -1.56
CA ALA A 68 5.35 -9.89 -1.48
C ALA A 68 6.40 -10.70 -0.72
N HIS A 69 7.12 -11.56 -1.44
CA HIS A 69 8.26 -12.26 -0.89
C HIS A 69 9.36 -11.23 -0.73
N VAL A 70 9.35 -10.55 0.41
CA VAL A 70 10.46 -9.70 0.81
C VAL A 70 11.60 -10.64 1.13
N ASP A 71 12.66 -10.57 0.31
CA ASP A 71 13.91 -11.28 0.58
C ASP A 71 14.53 -10.70 1.87
N ALA A 72 14.21 -11.32 3.01
CA ALA A 72 14.70 -10.90 4.31
C ALA A 72 16.23 -10.85 4.36
N SER A 73 16.91 -11.72 3.60
CA SER A 73 18.37 -11.73 3.52
C SER A 73 18.93 -10.52 2.77
N ALA A 74 18.20 -9.98 1.80
CA ALA A 74 18.58 -8.75 1.11
C ALA A 74 18.38 -7.53 2.03
N VAL A 75 17.31 -7.51 2.82
CA VAL A 75 17.05 -6.46 3.81
C VAL A 75 18.10 -6.45 4.91
N GLU A 76 18.45 -7.62 5.46
CA GLU A 76 19.50 -7.74 6.49
C GLU A 76 20.86 -7.26 5.96
N ARG A 77 21.25 -7.66 4.75
CA ARG A 77 22.50 -7.19 4.13
C ARG A 77 22.55 -5.67 3.95
N ASP A 78 21.44 -5.04 3.56
CA ASP A 78 21.37 -3.58 3.43
C ASP A 78 21.45 -2.87 4.80
N LEU A 79 20.77 -3.41 5.81
CA LEU A 79 20.84 -2.89 7.18
C LEU A 79 22.24 -3.01 7.78
N ASP A 80 22.93 -4.12 7.54
CA ASP A 80 24.32 -4.33 7.97
C ASP A 80 25.27 -3.37 7.26
N ALA A 81 25.10 -3.17 5.95
CA ALA A 81 25.91 -2.23 5.17
C ALA A 81 25.75 -0.79 5.69
N ARG A 82 24.51 -0.37 6.00
CA ARG A 82 24.22 0.94 6.60
C ARG A 82 24.80 1.08 7.99
N SER A 83 24.68 0.05 8.83
CA SER A 83 25.23 0.03 10.18
C SER A 83 26.75 0.19 10.15
N ALA A 84 27.44 -0.55 9.27
CA ALA A 84 28.88 -0.44 9.08
C ALA A 84 29.30 0.96 8.58
N ALA A 85 28.52 1.58 7.70
CA ALA A 85 28.77 2.94 7.22
C ALA A 85 28.65 3.97 8.36
N VAL A 86 27.65 3.85 9.22
CA VAL A 86 27.45 4.73 10.38
C VAL A 86 28.59 4.56 11.39
N VAL A 87 29.03 3.33 11.67
CA VAL A 87 30.15 3.07 12.57
C VAL A 87 31.44 3.68 12.03
N ARG A 88 31.73 3.50 10.73
CA ARG A 88 32.90 4.14 10.09
C ARG A 88 32.84 5.67 10.17
N ALA A 89 31.67 6.26 9.91
CA ALA A 89 31.49 7.71 10.03
C ALA A 89 31.68 8.20 11.47
N ALA A 90 31.22 7.45 12.47
CA ALA A 90 31.44 7.76 13.88
C ALA A 90 32.93 7.68 14.26
N HIS A 91 33.66 6.69 13.76
CA HIS A 91 35.11 6.58 13.97
C HIS A 91 35.89 7.71 13.28
N ALA A 92 35.59 8.01 12.01
CA ALA A 92 36.22 9.12 11.28
C ALA A 92 35.96 10.47 11.99
N ALA A 93 34.75 10.69 12.49
CA ALA A 93 34.42 11.88 13.28
C ALA A 93 35.17 11.96 14.63
N VAL A 94 35.66 10.84 15.17
CA VAL A 94 36.50 10.81 16.38
C VAL A 94 37.96 11.11 16.04
N GLU A 95 38.46 10.71 14.87
CA GLU A 95 39.82 10.99 14.41
C GLU A 95 40.04 12.48 14.11
N ASP A 96 39.05 13.19 13.56
CA ASP A 96 39.16 14.63 13.25
C ASP A 96 39.15 15.56 14.48
N ASP A 97 38.48 15.17 15.58
CA ASP A 97 38.26 16.00 16.77
C ASP A 97 38.97 15.46 18.04
N GLY A 98 39.59 14.28 17.95
CA GLY A 98 40.34 13.62 19.02
C GLY A 98 39.57 13.28 20.29
N ARG A 99 38.23 13.44 20.33
CA ARG A 99 37.39 13.23 21.52
C ARG A 99 36.17 12.34 21.23
N PRO A 100 35.88 11.33 22.08
CA PRO A 100 34.67 10.51 21.99
C PRO A 100 33.38 11.35 21.98
N ALA A 101 32.38 10.93 21.20
CA ALA A 101 31.10 11.64 21.03
C ALA A 101 30.38 11.95 22.36
N VAL A 102 30.54 11.08 23.37
CA VAL A 102 29.97 11.24 24.73
C VAL A 102 30.58 12.41 25.51
N LEU A 103 31.77 12.87 25.12
CA LEU A 103 32.52 13.97 25.77
C LEU A 103 32.38 15.31 25.01
N ARG A 104 31.58 15.36 23.96
CA ARG A 104 31.28 16.60 23.25
C ARG A 104 30.31 17.43 24.11
N LYS A 105 30.80 18.54 24.67
CA LYS A 105 29.92 19.54 25.31
C LYS A 105 29.02 20.17 24.24
N PRO A 106 27.71 20.30 24.45
CA PRO A 106 26.87 21.08 23.54
C PRO A 106 27.34 22.52 23.56
N THR A 107 27.92 22.98 22.46
CA THR A 107 28.41 24.35 22.31
C THR A 107 27.23 25.31 22.28
N ARG A 108 27.08 26.06 23.38
CA ARG A 108 26.63 27.45 23.47
C ARG A 108 25.48 27.88 22.54
N ASN A 109 24.37 27.13 22.54
CA ASN A 109 23.04 27.59 22.12
C ASN A 109 21.92 26.87 22.89
N SER A 110 22.19 26.38 24.10
CA SER A 110 21.17 25.80 24.98
C SER A 110 20.30 26.90 25.58
N PHE A 111 19.16 27.18 24.94
CA PHE A 111 18.17 28.19 25.32
C PHE A 111 17.37 27.89 26.61
N TYR A 112 17.85 27.03 27.51
CA TYR A 112 17.11 26.71 28.73
C TYR A 112 18.00 26.75 29.98
N PRO A 113 17.81 27.71 30.90
CA PRO A 113 18.47 27.68 32.18
C PRO A 113 17.76 26.66 33.08
N VAL A 114 18.46 25.58 33.44
CA VAL A 114 18.03 24.70 34.52
C VAL A 114 18.23 25.46 35.83
N LYS A 115 17.15 26.01 36.38
CA LYS A 115 17.14 26.55 37.76
C LYS A 115 17.44 25.42 38.72
N ARG A 116 18.54 25.52 39.48
CA ARG A 116 18.76 24.68 40.66
C ARG A 116 17.91 25.23 41.79
N ALA A 117 17.00 24.41 42.31
CA ALA A 117 16.32 24.67 43.56
C ALA A 117 17.34 24.58 44.71
N GLY A 118 17.36 25.61 45.55
CA GLY A 118 17.94 25.58 46.90
C GLY A 118 16.81 25.46 47.91
#